data_AF-A0A420W7B9-F1
#
_entry.id   AF-A0A420W7B9-F1
#
_cell.length_a   1.000
_cell.length_b   1.000
_cell.length_c   1.000
_cell.angle_alpha   90.00
_cell.angle_beta   90.00
_cell.angle_gamma   90.00
#
_symmetry.space_group_name_H-M   'P 1'
#
loop_
_entity.id
_entity.type
_entity.pdbx_description
1 polymer ?
#
loop_
_entity_poly.entity_id
_entity_poly.type
_entity_poly.pdbx_seq_one_letter_code
_entity_poly.pdbx_strand_id
1 'polypeptide(L)'
;MEIDDRALKGLACRAVDLWLNLEIGKCRPDSNYQQVVELLRQRFKAEKLNPLLLTLGLLEMALIEDALKGKTYMSDEEREKVIQEVVNSLADNFPRIVEEMEKLLGDISDRIKEFKLYAQKYRAGGEPDVKEG
;
A
#
# COMPACT_ATOMS: atom_id res chain seq x y z
N MET A 1 13.50 -4.71 -16.43
CA MET A 1 13.63 -3.25 -16.28
C MET A 1 14.16 -3.03 -14.87
N GLU A 2 15.36 -2.48 -14.70
CA GLU A 2 15.86 -2.15 -13.35
C GLU A 2 15.01 -0.99 -12.81
N ILE A 3 14.27 -1.24 -11.73
CA ILE A 3 13.56 -0.20 -11.00
C ILE A 3 14.60 0.59 -10.21
N ASP A 4 14.73 1.89 -10.51
CA ASP A 4 15.59 2.77 -9.74
C ASP A 4 15.03 3.01 -8.32
N ASP A 5 15.88 3.46 -7.40
CA ASP A 5 15.51 3.63 -5.99
C ASP A 5 14.35 4.62 -5.79
N ARG A 6 14.17 5.58 -6.70
CA ARG A 6 13.08 6.55 -6.62
C ARG A 6 11.74 5.89 -6.96
N ALA A 7 11.72 5.10 -8.02
CA ALA A 7 10.55 4.32 -8.41
C ALA A 7 10.19 3.29 -7.34
N LEU A 8 11.18 2.63 -6.74
CA LEU A 8 10.97 1.68 -5.63
C LEU A 8 10.29 2.36 -4.43
N LYS A 9 10.79 3.53 -4.01
CA LYS A 9 10.18 4.33 -2.93
C LYS A 9 8.77 4.78 -3.28
N GLY A 10 8.54 5.18 -4.53
CA GLY A 10 7.20 5.53 -5.01
C GLY A 10 6.21 4.38 -4.90
N LEU A 11 6.62 3.17 -5.28
CA LEU A 11 5.82 1.96 -5.14
C LEU A 11 5.56 1.61 -3.68
N ALA A 12 6.56 1.74 -2.80
CA ALA A 12 6.41 1.52 -1.37
C ALA A 12 5.42 2.50 -0.72
N CYS A 13 5.54 3.79 -1.01
CA CYS A 13 4.58 4.80 -0.55
C CYS A 13 3.15 4.47 -0.99
N ARG A 14 2.97 4.09 -2.26
CA ARG A 14 1.66 3.71 -2.79
C ARG A 14 1.12 2.44 -2.13
N ALA A 15 1.96 1.45 -1.90
CA ALA A 15 1.58 0.21 -1.23
C ALA A 15 1.09 0.47 0.21
N VAL A 16 1.83 1.31 0.95
CA VAL A 16 1.44 1.74 2.31
C VAL A 16 0.12 2.48 2.29
N ASP A 17 -0.06 3.44 1.38
CA ASP A 17 -1.30 4.22 1.27
C ASP A 17 -2.51 3.31 0.98
N LEU A 18 -2.41 2.43 -0.03
CA LEU A 18 -3.46 1.48 -0.37
C LEU A 18 -3.81 0.56 0.80
N TRP A 19 -2.80 0.01 1.47
CA TRP A 19 -3.01 -0.89 2.60
C TRP A 19 -3.65 -0.18 3.79
N LEU A 20 -3.13 0.99 4.19
CA LEU A 20 -3.69 1.78 5.29
C LEU A 20 -5.11 2.24 5.01
N ASN A 21 -5.41 2.68 3.78
CA ASN A 21 -6.76 3.07 3.39
C ASN A 21 -7.74 1.89 3.47
N LEU A 22 -7.32 0.70 3.06
CA LEU A 22 -8.13 -0.51 3.22
C LEU A 22 -8.36 -0.84 4.70
N GLU A 23 -7.31 -0.80 5.52
CA GLU A 23 -7.37 -1.06 6.97
C GLU A 23 -8.30 -0.08 7.69
N ILE A 24 -8.21 1.22 7.38
CA ILE A 24 -9.12 2.24 7.90
C ILE A 24 -10.57 1.97 7.46
N GLY A 25 -10.75 1.42 6.25
CA GLY A 25 -12.04 0.99 5.73
C GLY A 25 -12.78 0.02 6.67
N LYS A 26 -12.08 -0.82 7.44
CA LYS A 26 -12.70 -1.72 8.44
C LYS A 26 -13.55 -0.97 9.46
N CYS A 27 -13.20 0.27 9.76
CA CYS A 27 -13.88 1.11 10.73
C CYS A 27 -15.01 1.95 10.12
N ARG A 28 -15.19 1.91 8.80
CA ARG A 28 -16.19 2.70 8.08
C ARG A 28 -17.37 1.83 7.62
N PRO A 29 -18.62 2.20 7.95
CA PRO A 29 -19.80 1.42 7.58
C PRO A 29 -20.10 1.45 6.08
N ASP A 30 -19.60 2.45 5.36
CA ASP A 30 -19.75 2.68 3.92
C ASP A 30 -18.56 2.19 3.08
N SER A 31 -17.64 1.43 3.68
CA SER A 31 -16.45 0.96 2.96
C SER A 31 -16.71 -0.28 2.11
N ASN A 32 -15.94 -0.41 1.03
CA ASN A 32 -15.90 -1.61 0.19
C ASN A 32 -14.93 -2.68 0.72
N TYR A 33 -14.58 -2.65 2.02
CA TYR A 33 -13.54 -3.52 2.59
C TYR A 33 -13.76 -5.00 2.28
N GLN A 34 -14.96 -5.52 2.55
CA GLN A 34 -15.26 -6.94 2.34
C GLN A 34 -15.19 -7.32 0.85
N GLN A 35 -15.70 -6.47 -0.04
CA GLN A 35 -15.67 -6.72 -1.49
C GLN A 35 -14.23 -6.85 -2.00
N VAL A 36 -13.35 -5.93 -1.59
CA VAL A 36 -11.93 -5.96 -1.97
C VAL A 36 -11.24 -7.21 -1.41
N VAL A 37 -11.49 -7.56 -0.15
CA VAL A 37 -10.93 -8.75 0.48
C VAL A 37 -11.39 -10.04 -0.20
N GLU A 38 -12.67 -10.15 -0.55
CA GLU A 38 -13.21 -11.32 -1.24
C GLU A 38 -12.63 -11.47 -2.65
N LEU A 39 -12.52 -10.37 -3.40
CA LEU A 39 -11.88 -10.36 -4.71
C LEU A 39 -10.43 -10.84 -4.63
N LEU A 40 -9.68 -10.35 -3.64
CA LEU A 40 -8.29 -10.77 -3.44
C LEU A 40 -8.18 -12.23 -2.96
N ARG A 41 -9.11 -12.72 -2.14
CA ARG A 41 -9.16 -14.15 -1.74
C ARG A 41 -9.35 -15.05 -2.95
N GLN A 42 -10.25 -14.66 -3.85
CA GLN A 42 -10.48 -15.39 -5.10
C GLN A 42 -9.24 -15.36 -5.99
N ARG A 43 -8.59 -14.19 -6.15
CA ARG A 43 -7.35 -14.04 -6.93
C ARG A 43 -6.25 -14.99 -6.45
N PHE A 44 -5.97 -14.99 -5.15
CA PHE A 44 -4.90 -15.80 -4.57
C PHE A 44 -5.33 -17.23 -4.20
N LYS A 45 -6.60 -17.60 -4.43
CA LYS A 45 -7.19 -18.89 -4.03
C LYS A 45 -6.90 -19.22 -2.55
N ALA A 46 -7.04 -18.22 -1.69
CA ALA A 46 -6.67 -18.29 -0.28
C ALA A 46 -7.89 -18.10 0.63
N GLU A 47 -8.04 -18.99 1.62
CA GLU A 47 -9.11 -18.86 2.63
C GLU A 47 -8.92 -17.64 3.53
N LYS A 48 -7.67 -17.29 3.84
CA LYS A 48 -7.29 -16.10 4.60
C LYS A 48 -6.19 -15.34 3.88
N LEU A 49 -6.33 -14.02 3.82
CA LEU A 49 -5.29 -13.13 3.31
C LEU A 49 -4.48 -12.61 4.48
N ASN A 50 -3.16 -12.79 4.41
CA ASN A 50 -2.24 -12.09 5.29
C ASN A 50 -1.98 -10.67 4.75
N PRO A 51 -1.41 -9.76 5.56
CA PRO A 51 -1.13 -8.38 5.13
C PRO A 51 -0.26 -8.27 3.88
N LEU A 52 0.64 -9.25 3.66
CA LEU A 52 1.54 -9.28 2.52
C LEU A 52 0.76 -9.54 1.22
N LEU A 53 -0.12 -10.55 1.20
CA LEU A 53 -0.98 -10.84 0.04
C LEU A 53 -2.00 -9.72 -0.23
N LEU A 54 -2.51 -9.09 0.83
CA LEU A 54 -3.36 -7.91 0.69
C LEU A 54 -2.62 -6.78 -0.04
N THR A 55 -1.44 -6.43 0.45
CA THR A 55 -0.62 -5.36 -0.12
C THR A 55 -0.22 -5.67 -1.56
N LEU A 56 0.25 -6.90 -1.82
CA LEU A 56 0.62 -7.35 -3.16
C LEU A 56 -0.55 -7.20 -4.13
N GLY A 57 -1.71 -7.76 -3.78
CA GLY A 57 -2.88 -7.73 -4.65
C GLY A 57 -3.42 -6.32 -4.89
N LEU A 58 -3.45 -5.47 -3.86
CA LEU A 58 -3.83 -4.06 -4.00
C LEU A 58 -2.91 -3.33 -4.97
N LEU A 59 -1.59 -3.49 -4.79
CA LEU A 59 -0.61 -2.83 -5.64
C LEU A 59 -0.67 -3.36 -7.07
N GLU A 60 -0.81 -4.68 -7.25
CA GLU A 60 -0.97 -5.33 -8.55
C GLU A 60 -2.15 -4.77 -9.33
N MET A 61 -3.33 -4.70 -8.70
CA MET A 61 -4.52 -4.12 -9.33
C MET A 61 -4.32 -2.65 -9.71
N ALA A 62 -3.72 -1.86 -8.82
CA ALA A 62 -3.48 -0.45 -9.05
C ALA A 62 -2.50 -0.21 -10.22
N LEU A 63 -1.46 -1.05 -10.34
CA LEU A 63 -0.50 -0.97 -11.44
C LEU A 63 -1.09 -1.45 -12.77
N ILE A 64 -1.90 -2.51 -12.76
CA ILE A 64 -2.62 -2.98 -13.94
C ILE A 64 -3.57 -1.89 -14.44
N GLU A 65 -4.35 -1.28 -13.54
CA GLU A 65 -5.26 -0.20 -13.89
C GLU A 65 -4.51 0.96 -14.56
N ASP A 66 -3.39 1.41 -13.96
CA ASP A 66 -2.57 2.47 -14.54
C ASP A 66 -1.97 2.10 -15.90
N ALA A 67 -1.49 0.86 -16.06
CA ALA A 67 -0.87 0.41 -17.30
C ALA A 67 -1.87 0.27 -18.45
N LEU A 68 -3.15 0.05 -18.14
CA LEU A 68 -4.25 -0.04 -19.10
C LEU A 68 -4.97 1.31 -19.30
N LYS A 69 -4.82 2.25 -18.37
CA LYS A 69 -5.46 3.56 -18.41
C LYS A 69 -5.06 4.32 -19.69
N GLY A 70 -6.06 4.78 -20.44
CA GLY A 70 -5.85 5.55 -21.66
C GLY A 70 -5.52 4.72 -22.91
N LYS A 71 -5.46 3.39 -22.82
CA LYS A 71 -5.32 2.50 -23.98
C LYS A 71 -6.71 2.08 -24.47
N THR A 72 -7.30 2.87 -25.37
CA THR A 72 -8.68 2.68 -25.87
C THR A 72 -8.85 1.56 -26.90
N TYR A 73 -7.76 1.13 -27.55
CA TYR A 73 -7.77 0.06 -28.53
C TYR A 73 -6.63 -0.89 -28.24
N MET A 74 -6.94 -2.02 -27.61
CA MET A 74 -6.03 -3.15 -27.43
C MET A 74 -6.80 -4.44 -27.70
N SER A 75 -6.15 -5.39 -28.37
CA SER A 75 -6.63 -6.77 -28.42
C SER A 75 -6.51 -7.43 -27.04
N ASP A 76 -7.26 -8.52 -26.84
CA ASP A 76 -7.18 -9.30 -25.60
C ASP A 76 -5.77 -9.87 -25.36
N GLU A 77 -5.07 -10.26 -26.43
CA GLU A 77 -3.69 -10.76 -26.33
C GLU A 77 -2.71 -9.68 -25.86
N GLU A 78 -2.83 -8.46 -26.40
CA GLU A 78 -1.97 -7.34 -25.98
C GLU A 78 -2.26 -6.95 -24.54
N ARG A 79 -3.54 -6.98 -24.13
CA ARG A 79 -3.96 -6.70 -22.77
C ARG A 79 -3.35 -7.70 -21.79
N GLU A 80 -3.41 -8.99 -22.13
CA GLU A 80 -2.84 -10.05 -21.29
C GLU A 80 -1.32 -9.91 -21.17
N LYS A 81 -0.63 -9.56 -22.26
CA LYS A 81 0.82 -9.29 -22.21
C LYS A 81 1.17 -8.16 -21.24
N VAL A 82 0.44 -7.04 -21.30
CA VAL A 82 0.66 -5.91 -20.38
C VAL A 82 0.42 -6.31 -18.93
N ILE A 83 -0.66 -7.06 -18.68
CA ILE A 83 -0.95 -7.57 -17.34
C ILE A 83 0.21 -8.44 -16.86
N GLN A 84 0.64 -9.42 -17.65
CA GLN A 84 1.71 -10.34 -17.28
C GLN A 84 3.04 -9.62 -17.02
N GLU A 85 3.38 -8.61 -17.81
CA GLU A 85 4.56 -7.76 -17.59
C GLU A 85 4.50 -7.04 -16.24
N VAL A 86 3.35 -6.46 -15.89
CA VAL A 86 3.14 -5.81 -14.59
C VAL A 86 3.28 -6.81 -13.45
N VAL A 87 2.63 -7.98 -13.56
CA VAL A 87 2.68 -9.02 -12.51
C VAL A 87 4.09 -9.51 -12.29
N ASN A 88 4.83 -9.83 -13.36
CA ASN A 88 6.19 -10.32 -13.26
C ASN A 88 7.13 -9.26 -12.68
N SER A 89 7.05 -8.03 -13.20
CA SER A 89 7.86 -6.92 -12.68
C SER A 89 7.56 -6.63 -11.21
N LEU A 90 6.30 -6.72 -10.80
CA LEU A 90 5.93 -6.53 -9.41
C LEU A 90 6.49 -7.66 -8.54
N ALA A 91 6.31 -8.92 -8.93
CA ALA A 91 6.82 -10.07 -8.19
C ALA A 91 8.34 -10.00 -7.93
N ASP A 92 9.11 -9.61 -8.96
CA ASP A 92 10.58 -9.49 -8.87
C ASP A 92 11.02 -8.40 -7.89
N ASN A 93 10.26 -7.31 -7.81
CA ASN A 93 10.63 -6.14 -7.00
C ASN A 93 9.91 -6.07 -5.65
N PHE A 94 8.88 -6.89 -5.44
CA PHE A 94 8.03 -6.82 -4.25
C PHE A 94 8.80 -6.97 -2.92
N PRO A 95 9.80 -7.86 -2.78
CA PRO A 95 10.59 -7.93 -1.55
C PRO A 95 11.27 -6.59 -1.22
N ARG A 96 11.87 -5.93 -2.21
CA ARG A 96 12.51 -4.61 -2.04
C ARG A 96 11.49 -3.52 -1.73
N ILE A 97 10.29 -3.61 -2.31
CA ILE A 97 9.18 -2.70 -1.98
C ILE A 97 8.81 -2.85 -0.51
N VAL A 98 8.68 -4.09 -0.02
CA VAL A 98 8.35 -4.38 1.39
C VAL A 98 9.43 -3.83 2.34
N GLU A 99 10.71 -3.94 2.00
CA GLU A 99 11.80 -3.34 2.80
C GLU A 99 11.66 -1.81 2.92
N GLU A 100 11.32 -1.12 1.83
CA GLU A 100 11.07 0.32 1.88
C GLU A 100 9.78 0.67 2.63
N MET A 101 8.74 -0.17 2.53
CA MET A 101 7.52 0.00 3.34
C MET A 101 7.82 -0.12 4.84
N GLU A 102 8.67 -1.06 5.23
CA GLU A 102 9.04 -1.25 6.63
C GLU A 102 9.70 0.01 7.20
N LYS A 103 10.62 0.63 6.44
CA LYS A 103 11.26 1.90 6.82
C LYS A 103 10.22 3.00 7.02
N LEU A 104 9.33 3.19 6.04
CA LEU A 104 8.27 4.21 6.10
C LEU A 104 7.34 4.01 7.31
N LEU A 105 6.93 2.77 7.56
CA LEU A 105 6.05 2.45 8.68
C LEU A 105 6.78 2.55 10.04
N GLY A 106 8.09 2.29 10.06
CA GLY A 106 8.96 2.55 11.21
C GLY A 106 8.95 4.04 11.59
N ASP A 107 9.19 4.92 10.62
CA ASP A 107 9.17 6.37 10.84
C ASP A 107 7.79 6.86 11.34
N ILE A 108 6.70 6.34 10.77
CA ILE A 108 5.34 6.65 11.22
C ILE A 108 5.09 6.16 12.65
N SER A 109 5.56 4.96 12.98
CA SER A 109 5.45 4.39 14.33
C SER A 109 6.13 5.27 15.37
N ASP A 110 7.31 5.80 15.06
CA ASP A 110 8.03 6.72 15.95
C ASP A 110 7.27 8.05 16.11
N ARG A 111 6.72 8.61 15.03
CA ARG A 111 5.83 9.78 15.13
C ARG A 111 4.58 9.53 15.97
N ILE A 112 4.02 8.31 15.93
CA ILE A 112 2.88 7.94 16.78
C ILE A 112 3.29 7.90 18.26
N LYS A 113 4.52 7.49 18.59
CA LYS A 113 5.04 7.54 19.97
C LYS A 113 5.16 8.99 20.46
N GLU A 114 5.70 9.87 19.63
CA GLU A 114 5.76 11.32 19.94
C GLU A 114 4.38 11.90 20.15
N PHE A 115 3.43 11.58 19.27
CA PHE A 115 2.05 12.03 19.38
C PHE A 115 1.43 11.63 20.74
N LYS A 116 1.64 10.39 21.19
CA LYS A 116 1.17 9.91 22.49
C LYS A 116 1.83 10.67 23.66
N LEU A 117 3.13 10.94 23.56
CA LEU A 117 3.85 11.70 24.58
C LEU A 117 3.28 13.12 24.73
N TYR A 118 3.07 13.81 23.61
CA TYR A 118 2.49 15.16 23.62
C TYR A 118 1.04 15.15 24.12
N ALA A 119 0.23 14.18 23.73
CA ALA A 119 -1.13 14.04 24.25
C ALA A 119 -1.18 13.84 25.78
N GLN A 120 -0.23 13.09 26.35
CA GLN A 120 -0.10 12.92 27.79
C GLN A 120 0.30 14.22 28.50
N LYS A 121 1.30 14.95 27.96
CA LYS A 121 1.70 16.27 28.47
C LYS A 121 0.53 17.24 28.47
N TYR A 122 -0.20 17.31 27.35
CA TYR A 122 -1.39 18.14 27.20
C TYR A 122 -2.45 17.82 28.26
N ARG A 123 -2.75 16.52 28.49
CA ARG A 123 -3.71 16.10 29.53
C ARG A 123 -3.26 16.49 30.94
N ALA A 124 -1.96 16.50 31.21
CA ALA A 124 -1.39 16.88 32.51
C ALA A 124 -1.30 18.41 32.71
N GLY A 125 -1.78 19.22 31.76
CA GLY A 125 -1.70 20.68 31.81
C GLY A 125 -0.32 21.25 31.42
N GLY A 126 0.56 20.42 30.85
CA GLY A 126 1.84 20.87 30.31
C GLY A 126 1.70 21.28 28.84
N GLU A 127 2.14 22.50 28.51
CA GLU A 127 2.31 22.90 27.11
C GLU A 127 3.36 21.97 26.45
N PRO A 128 3.12 21.49 25.22
CA PRO A 128 4.15 20.78 24.49
C PRO A 128 5.28 21.77 24.19
N ASP A 129 6.47 21.54 24.74
CA ASP A 129 7.70 22.23 24.33
C ASP A 129 7.92 21.99 22.83
N VAL A 130 7.37 22.87 21.99
CA VAL A 130 7.73 22.94 20.57
C VAL A 130 9.11 23.58 20.56
N LYS A 131 10.16 22.75 20.55
CA LYS A 131 11.48 23.23 20.16
C LYS A 131 11.42 23.50 18.66
N GLU A 132 11.24 24.77 18.29
CA GLU A 132 11.58 25.24 16.96
C GLU A 132 13.06 24.94 16.71
N GLY A 133 13.34 24.17 15.66
CA GLY A 133 14.70 23.79 15.23
C GLY A 133 14.66 23.29 13.81
#